data_AF-A0A2S6GVG0-F1
#
_entry.id   AF-A0A2S6GVG0-F1
#
_cell.length_a   1.000
_cell.length_b   1.000
_cell.length_c   1.000
_cell.angle_alpha   90.00
_cell.angle_beta   90.00
_cell.angle_gamma   90.00
#
_symmetry.space_group_name_H-M   'P 1'
#
loop_
_entity.id
_entity.type
_entity.pdbx_description
1 polymer ?
#
loop_
_entity_poly.entity_id
_entity_poly.type
_entity_poly.pdbx_seq_one_letter_code
_entity_poly.pdbx_strand_id
1 'polypeptide(L)'
;MGDPVDEMLREAGREWREAQPPPPEVDLERFGVERRWRVGAVAAAVVVISVGAVVLWPSGSPSGGSASNPAAEEPFVTISPAAPAPRAEVVRDGDTVEATGYARILPGVPARFCAIAPVPGGSAPETQPCHFGVPVTGLDPATEHWANLTLRGVWRDGGLTVTSQSAAKLSEQDPFGPLERGVPCPAPPGDWQAGPMDETAVREYLSQHPEQFHPLRLGMTPAQTGTPRFLQVLVVEVVNGDPRAARRELRARYTGNLCTVVAPGRSTIADQERARQVSDDVLAPLMEDPATGVYLREVEDGRAIAEAVALTPELAAKLAASGSDLIDLRPWLTRVP
;
A
#
# COMPACT_ATOMS: atom_id res chain seq x y z
N MET A 1 -37.29 -26.94 1.41
CA MET A 1 -37.11 -26.67 2.85
C MET A 1 -35.85 -25.82 2.95
N GLY A 2 -35.95 -24.62 3.52
CA GLY A 2 -34.78 -23.73 3.67
C GLY A 2 -33.77 -24.30 4.66
N ASP A 3 -32.51 -23.89 4.53
CA ASP A 3 -31.44 -24.21 5.47
C ASP A 3 -31.79 -23.62 6.86
N PRO A 4 -31.76 -24.40 7.94
CA PRO A 4 -32.00 -23.88 9.29
C PRO A 4 -31.05 -22.73 9.68
N VAL A 5 -29.85 -22.67 9.11
CA VAL A 5 -28.89 -21.57 9.34
C VAL A 5 -29.39 -20.27 8.72
N ASP A 6 -29.95 -20.32 7.51
CA ASP A 6 -30.49 -19.14 6.83
C ASP A 6 -31.67 -18.54 7.59
N GLU A 7 -32.56 -19.37 8.14
CA GLU A 7 -33.69 -18.88 8.92
C GLU A 7 -33.23 -18.23 10.23
N MET A 8 -32.21 -18.81 10.90
CA MET A 8 -31.61 -18.24 12.10
C MET A 8 -30.96 -16.87 11.83
N LEU A 9 -30.18 -16.75 10.74
CA LEU A 9 -29.55 -15.48 10.37
C LEU A 9 -30.59 -14.41 10.01
N ARG A 10 -31.67 -14.81 9.34
CA ARG A 10 -32.76 -13.90 8.96
C ARG A 10 -33.54 -13.39 10.17
N GLU A 11 -33.72 -14.23 11.18
CA GLU A 11 -34.34 -13.88 12.45
C GLU A 11 -33.47 -12.94 13.29
N ALA A 12 -32.18 -13.26 13.47
CA ALA A 12 -31.23 -12.40 14.16
C ALA A 12 -31.09 -11.02 13.48
N GLY A 13 -31.09 -10.97 12.14
CA GLY A 13 -31.05 -9.72 11.40
C GLY A 13 -32.33 -8.88 11.50
N ARG A 14 -33.47 -9.47 11.86
CA ARG A 14 -34.71 -8.75 12.15
C ARG A 14 -34.68 -8.16 13.56
N GLU A 15 -34.33 -8.98 14.55
CA GLU A 15 -34.19 -8.53 15.95
C GLU A 15 -33.19 -7.38 16.07
N TRP A 16 -32.05 -7.47 15.38
CA TRP A 16 -31.04 -6.42 15.39
C TRP A 16 -31.56 -5.08 14.85
N ARG A 17 -32.39 -5.10 13.79
CA ARG A 17 -32.98 -3.90 13.19
C ARG A 17 -34.05 -3.28 14.08
N GLU A 18 -34.84 -4.10 14.77
CA GLU A 18 -35.85 -3.64 15.73
C GLU A 18 -35.22 -3.05 17.01
N ALA A 19 -34.04 -3.54 17.38
CA ALA A 19 -33.28 -3.04 18.53
C ALA A 19 -32.50 -1.74 18.24
N GLN A 20 -32.40 -1.29 16.98
CA GLN A 20 -31.73 -0.02 16.70
C GLN A 20 -32.60 1.16 17.17
N PRO A 21 -32.03 2.13 17.90
CA PRO A 21 -32.74 3.36 18.20
C PRO A 21 -33.14 4.07 16.90
N PRO A 22 -34.27 4.81 16.88
CA PRO A 22 -34.62 5.61 15.71
C PRO A 22 -33.45 6.55 15.39
N PRO A 23 -33.15 6.79 14.10
CA PRO A 23 -32.11 7.71 13.73
C PRO A 23 -32.39 9.06 14.39
N PRO A 24 -31.37 9.75 14.93
CA PRO A 24 -31.56 11.04 15.56
C PRO A 24 -32.21 11.99 14.56
N GLU A 25 -33.22 12.74 15.01
CA GLU A 25 -33.83 13.77 14.18
C GLU A 25 -32.74 14.78 13.78
N VAL A 26 -32.53 14.93 12.48
CA VAL A 26 -31.62 15.92 11.96
C VAL A 26 -32.31 17.27 12.10
N ASP A 27 -31.80 18.11 13.01
CA ASP A 27 -32.23 19.49 13.12
C ASP A 27 -31.78 20.27 11.87
N LEU A 28 -32.70 20.37 10.91
CA LEU A 28 -32.50 21.07 9.65
C LEU A 28 -32.45 22.60 9.83
N GLU A 29 -32.90 23.13 10.97
CA GLU A 29 -32.83 24.58 11.23
C GLU A 29 -31.39 25.02 11.51
N ARG A 30 -30.58 24.14 12.08
CA ARG A 30 -29.15 24.38 12.31
C ARG A 30 -28.35 24.60 11.01
N PHE A 31 -28.85 24.11 9.88
CA PHE A 31 -28.14 24.16 8.60
C PHE A 31 -28.50 25.37 7.73
N GLY A 32 -29.37 26.28 8.19
CA GLY A 32 -29.56 27.59 7.54
C GLY A 32 -29.90 27.53 6.05
N VAL A 33 -30.53 26.46 5.58
CA VAL A 33 -30.85 26.29 4.16
C VAL A 33 -32.18 26.99 3.88
N GLU A 34 -32.11 28.24 3.43
CA GLU A 34 -33.26 28.96 2.88
C GLU A 34 -33.83 28.23 1.66
N ARG A 35 -34.88 27.45 1.93
CA ARG A 35 -36.13 27.22 1.18
C ARG A 35 -36.22 27.67 -0.30
N ARG A 36 -35.31 27.24 -1.16
CA ARG A 36 -35.50 27.07 -2.60
C ARG A 36 -34.55 25.95 -3.04
N TRP A 37 -34.91 25.18 -4.06
CA TRP A 37 -34.23 23.94 -4.51
C TRP A 37 -34.70 22.66 -3.80
N ARG A 38 -35.90 22.24 -4.19
CA ARG A 38 -36.21 20.80 -4.29
C ARG A 38 -35.62 20.30 -5.60
N VAL A 39 -34.72 19.31 -5.55
CA VAL A 39 -34.69 18.06 -6.32
C VAL A 39 -33.30 17.41 -6.14
N GLY A 40 -33.30 16.23 -5.50
CA GLY A 40 -32.33 15.14 -5.74
C GLY A 40 -30.91 15.30 -5.18
N ALA A 41 -30.69 14.91 -3.92
CA ALA A 41 -29.36 14.50 -3.46
C ALA A 41 -29.49 13.29 -2.53
N VAL A 42 -28.87 12.19 -2.96
CA VAL A 42 -28.74 10.91 -2.27
C VAL A 42 -27.76 11.08 -1.11
N ALA A 43 -28.16 10.63 0.09
CA ALA A 43 -27.39 10.79 1.31
C ALA A 43 -26.20 9.82 1.37
N ALA A 44 -24.98 10.36 1.47
CA ALA A 44 -23.82 9.65 1.98
C ALA A 44 -23.69 9.98 3.48
N ALA A 45 -23.89 8.98 4.35
CA ALA A 45 -23.73 9.13 5.78
C ALA A 45 -22.28 8.83 6.18
N VAL A 46 -21.60 9.84 6.72
CA VAL A 46 -20.28 9.70 7.35
C VAL A 46 -20.50 9.38 8.83
N VAL A 47 -20.05 8.22 9.27
CA VAL A 47 -20.04 7.83 10.69
C VAL A 47 -18.78 8.40 11.34
N VAL A 48 -18.95 9.32 12.29
CA VAL A 48 -17.86 9.80 13.16
C VAL A 48 -17.88 8.98 14.44
N ILE A 49 -16.88 8.13 14.64
CA ILE A 49 -16.67 7.39 15.88
C ILE A 49 -15.86 8.29 16.83
N SER A 50 -16.50 8.80 17.87
CA SER A 50 -15.84 9.51 18.96
C SER A 50 -15.26 8.52 19.98
N VAL A 51 -13.92 8.46 20.04
CA VAL A 51 -13.18 7.71 21.07
C VAL A 51 -13.30 8.47 22.39
N GLY A 52 -14.00 7.90 23.35
CA GLY A 52 -14.08 8.40 24.72
C GLY A 52 -12.77 8.20 25.46
N ALA A 53 -12.16 9.29 25.93
CA ALA A 53 -11.01 9.25 26.83
C ALA A 53 -11.49 8.87 28.25
N VAL A 54 -11.09 7.69 28.72
CA VAL A 54 -11.25 7.28 30.12
C VAL A 54 -10.18 7.99 30.95
N VAL A 55 -10.60 8.98 31.73
CA VAL A 55 -9.75 9.64 32.74
C VAL A 55 -9.74 8.76 34.00
N LEU A 56 -8.62 8.07 34.25
CA LEU A 56 -8.40 7.35 35.51
C LEU A 56 -7.76 8.27 36.55
N TRP A 57 -8.42 8.41 37.69
CA TRP A 57 -7.90 9.06 38.90
C TRP A 57 -6.83 8.19 39.58
N PRO A 58 -5.72 8.77 40.09
CA PRO A 58 -4.76 8.01 40.89
C PRO A 58 -5.18 7.96 42.36
N SER A 59 -5.30 6.74 42.89
CA SER A 59 -5.36 6.48 44.34
C SER A 59 -3.93 6.23 44.84
N GLY A 60 -3.59 6.82 45.99
CA GLY A 60 -2.23 6.82 46.55
C GLY A 60 -1.77 5.52 47.25
N SER A 61 -0.45 5.32 47.17
CA SER A 61 0.55 4.79 48.15
C SER A 61 0.26 3.52 48.97
N PRO A 62 1.23 2.58 49.09
CA PRO A 62 2.39 2.80 49.99
C PRO A 62 3.74 2.23 49.53
N SER A 63 4.79 2.80 50.11
CA SER A 63 6.19 2.39 50.10
C SER A 63 6.43 1.04 50.78
N GLY A 64 7.36 0.25 50.25
CA GLY A 64 8.10 -0.75 51.04
C GLY A 64 8.10 -2.17 50.47
N GLY A 65 9.11 -2.49 49.65
CA GLY A 65 9.42 -3.86 49.26
C GLY A 65 10.57 -3.90 48.26
N SER A 66 11.78 -4.22 48.74
CA SER A 66 12.91 -4.55 47.87
C SER A 66 12.58 -5.78 47.03
N ALA A 67 12.36 -5.58 45.74
CA ALA A 67 12.40 -6.62 44.73
C ALA A 67 13.65 -6.40 43.88
N SER A 68 14.41 -7.47 43.71
CA SER A 68 15.57 -7.60 42.84
C SER A 68 15.36 -6.86 41.52
N ASN A 69 16.35 -6.05 41.11
CA ASN A 69 16.36 -5.36 39.82
C ASN A 69 15.90 -6.33 38.72
N PRO A 70 14.72 -6.14 38.10
CA PRO A 70 14.46 -6.81 36.83
C PRO A 70 15.53 -6.30 35.88
N ALA A 71 16.25 -7.24 35.23
CA ALA A 71 17.16 -6.92 34.14
C ALA A 71 16.49 -5.87 33.26
N ALA A 72 17.12 -4.69 33.13
CA ALA A 72 16.55 -3.54 32.46
C ALA A 72 16.04 -3.98 31.08
N GLU A 73 14.72 -4.11 30.97
CA GLU A 73 14.07 -4.66 29.80
C GLU A 73 14.26 -3.65 28.68
N GLU A 74 14.93 -4.06 27.60
CA GLU A 74 15.26 -3.14 26.51
C GLU A 74 13.98 -2.54 25.91
N PRO A 75 13.92 -1.20 25.78
CA PRO A 75 12.75 -0.54 25.21
C PRO A 75 12.52 -1.03 23.78
N PHE A 76 11.26 -1.15 23.40
CA PHE A 76 10.91 -1.46 22.02
C PHE A 76 11.11 -0.23 21.15
N VAL A 77 11.65 -0.45 19.94
CA VAL A 77 11.60 0.53 18.87
C VAL A 77 10.22 0.46 18.23
N THR A 78 9.60 1.62 18.05
CA THR A 78 8.32 1.76 17.36
C THR A 78 8.56 2.24 15.93
N ILE A 79 8.02 1.52 14.95
CA ILE A 79 8.04 1.93 13.53
C ILE A 79 6.69 2.55 13.21
N SER A 80 6.69 3.75 12.61
CA SER A 80 5.46 4.40 12.13
C SER A 80 5.20 4.03 10.67
N PRO A 81 3.93 3.83 10.28
CA PRO A 81 3.58 3.56 8.88
C PRO A 81 3.83 4.81 8.02
N ALA A 82 4.06 4.59 6.72
CA ALA A 82 4.11 5.65 5.75
C ALA A 82 2.74 6.33 5.60
N ALA A 83 2.72 7.62 5.27
CA ALA A 83 1.48 8.32 4.96
C ALA A 83 0.84 7.71 3.69
N PRO A 84 -0.49 7.58 3.63
CA PRO A 84 -1.15 7.05 2.44
C PRO A 84 -0.88 7.95 1.23
N ALA A 85 -0.66 7.32 0.07
CA ALA A 85 -0.54 8.04 -1.19
C ALA A 85 -1.84 8.82 -1.51
N PRO A 86 -1.73 10.00 -2.14
CA PRO A 86 -2.90 10.73 -2.60
C PRO A 86 -3.68 9.88 -3.60
N ARG A 87 -5.02 9.96 -3.55
CA ARG A 87 -5.88 9.23 -4.49
C ARG A 87 -5.67 9.76 -5.91
N ALA A 88 -5.50 8.84 -6.85
CA ALA A 88 -5.44 9.15 -8.27
C ALA A 88 -6.71 9.85 -8.76
N GLU A 89 -6.54 10.88 -9.61
CA GLU A 89 -7.66 11.55 -10.27
C GLU A 89 -8.03 10.87 -11.60
N VAL A 90 -9.33 10.88 -11.91
CA VAL A 90 -9.83 10.38 -13.20
C VAL A 90 -9.46 11.34 -14.32
N VAL A 91 -8.75 10.83 -15.33
CA VAL A 91 -8.38 11.52 -16.57
C VAL A 91 -9.53 11.43 -17.56
N ARG A 92 -9.97 12.57 -18.09
CA ARG A 92 -11.02 12.69 -19.12
C ARG A 92 -10.45 13.32 -20.38
N ASP A 93 -11.17 13.16 -21.48
CA ASP A 93 -10.83 13.88 -22.72
C ASP A 93 -10.84 15.40 -22.49
N GLY A 94 -9.78 16.05 -22.98
CA GLY A 94 -9.52 17.47 -22.78
C GLY A 94 -8.72 17.80 -21.53
N ASP A 95 -8.52 16.85 -20.61
CA ASP A 95 -7.64 17.09 -19.45
C ASP A 95 -6.19 17.27 -19.89
N THR A 96 -5.47 18.13 -19.16
CA THR A 96 -4.02 18.21 -19.30
C THR A 96 -3.40 17.15 -18.40
N VAL A 97 -2.51 16.33 -18.96
CA VAL A 97 -1.82 15.25 -18.26
C VAL A 97 -0.31 15.38 -18.38
N GLU A 98 0.39 14.78 -17.43
CA GLU A 98 1.85 14.69 -17.39
C GLU A 98 2.29 13.26 -17.06
N ALA A 99 3.37 12.82 -17.69
CA ALA A 99 4.02 11.54 -17.44
C ALA A 99 5.50 11.55 -17.86
N THR A 100 6.29 10.65 -17.26
CA THR A 100 7.70 10.42 -17.61
C THR A 100 7.90 9.02 -18.18
N GLY A 101 8.51 8.89 -19.35
CA GLY A 101 8.70 7.60 -20.02
C GLY A 101 9.48 7.71 -21.32
N TYR A 102 9.34 6.73 -22.21
CA TYR A 102 10.13 6.66 -23.45
C TYR A 102 9.31 7.02 -24.68
N ALA A 103 9.85 7.86 -25.56
CA ALA A 103 9.28 8.10 -26.88
C ALA A 103 9.80 7.09 -27.89
N ARG A 104 8.90 6.28 -28.47
CA ARG A 104 9.21 5.35 -29.56
C ARG A 104 8.78 5.96 -30.88
N ILE A 105 9.77 6.38 -31.67
CA ILE A 105 9.59 7.00 -32.99
C ILE A 105 10.21 6.06 -34.02
N LEU A 106 9.42 5.54 -34.96
CA LEU A 106 9.89 4.66 -36.04
C LEU A 106 9.45 5.22 -37.40
N PRO A 107 10.27 5.10 -38.46
CA PRO A 107 9.90 5.58 -39.80
C PRO A 107 8.59 4.95 -40.29
N GLY A 108 7.64 5.80 -40.68
CA GLY A 108 6.36 5.38 -41.25
C GLY A 108 5.34 4.81 -40.23
N VAL A 109 5.65 4.84 -38.93
CA VAL A 109 4.75 4.38 -37.86
C VAL A 109 4.40 5.56 -36.95
N PRO A 110 3.14 5.73 -36.51
CA PRO A 110 2.78 6.74 -35.53
C PRO A 110 3.64 6.64 -34.26
N ALA A 111 4.12 7.78 -33.76
CA ALA A 111 4.91 7.82 -32.53
C ALA A 111 4.07 7.33 -31.34
N ARG A 112 4.75 6.70 -30.37
CA ARG A 112 4.14 6.24 -29.11
C ARG A 112 4.95 6.72 -27.92
N PHE A 113 4.26 7.02 -26.83
CA PHE A 113 4.88 7.30 -25.54
C PHE A 113 4.62 6.13 -24.59
N CYS A 114 5.68 5.55 -24.03
CA CYS A 114 5.64 4.28 -23.32
C CYS A 114 5.94 4.47 -21.83
N ALA A 115 5.16 3.81 -20.98
CA ALA A 115 5.41 3.75 -19.54
C ALA A 115 6.73 3.04 -19.24
N ILE A 116 7.36 3.41 -18.12
CA ILE A 116 8.57 2.75 -17.59
C ILE A 116 8.11 1.49 -16.83
N ALA A 117 7.59 0.50 -17.55
CA ALA A 117 7.17 -0.75 -16.94
C ALA A 117 8.37 -1.68 -16.73
N PRO A 118 8.48 -2.40 -15.60
CA PRO A 118 9.53 -3.37 -15.40
C PRO A 118 9.40 -4.51 -16.42
N VAL A 119 10.54 -4.82 -17.04
CA VAL A 119 10.64 -5.91 -18.02
C VAL A 119 11.23 -7.14 -17.32
N PRO A 120 10.59 -8.31 -17.42
CA PRO A 120 11.22 -9.56 -17.02
C PRO A 120 12.54 -9.78 -17.78
N GLY A 121 13.68 -9.77 -17.09
CA GLY A 121 14.98 -10.15 -17.67
C GLY A 121 16.07 -9.06 -17.76
N GLY A 122 15.79 -7.82 -17.36
CA GLY A 122 16.81 -6.76 -17.24
C GLY A 122 17.19 -6.10 -18.57
N SER A 123 17.13 -4.76 -18.59
CA SER A 123 17.17 -3.85 -19.76
C SER A 123 16.07 -4.10 -20.79
N ALA A 124 15.17 -3.11 -20.95
CA ALA A 124 14.27 -3.06 -22.10
C ALA A 124 15.14 -3.03 -23.37
N PRO A 125 15.14 -4.06 -24.23
CA PRO A 125 15.85 -3.96 -25.49
C PRO A 125 15.23 -2.84 -26.33
N GLU A 126 16.01 -2.15 -27.16
CA GLU A 126 15.51 -1.15 -28.13
C GLU A 126 14.43 -1.72 -29.08
N THR A 127 14.31 -3.05 -29.13
CA THR A 127 13.30 -3.78 -29.90
C THR A 127 11.98 -4.00 -29.15
N GLN A 128 11.88 -3.57 -27.90
CA GLN A 128 10.75 -3.94 -27.08
C GLN A 128 9.46 -3.23 -27.54
N PRO A 129 8.33 -3.96 -27.62
CA PRO A 129 7.09 -3.32 -28.01
C PRO A 129 6.61 -2.38 -26.91
N CYS A 130 6.13 -1.21 -27.32
CA CYS A 130 5.45 -0.25 -26.46
C CYS A 130 4.03 -0.75 -26.10
N HIS A 131 3.98 -1.87 -25.36
CA HIS A 131 2.75 -2.56 -24.96
C HIS A 131 1.88 -1.64 -24.11
N PHE A 132 2.51 -0.97 -23.14
CA PHE A 132 1.84 -0.04 -22.21
C PHE A 132 2.23 1.39 -22.57
N GLY A 133 1.58 1.89 -23.62
CA GLY A 133 1.85 3.23 -24.10
C GLY A 133 0.69 3.78 -24.92
N VAL A 134 0.77 5.07 -25.19
CA VAL A 134 -0.29 5.82 -25.85
C VAL A 134 0.22 6.39 -27.16
N PRO A 135 -0.63 6.51 -28.20
CA PRO A 135 -0.30 7.31 -29.37
C PRO A 135 0.04 8.74 -28.94
N VAL A 136 1.05 9.33 -29.56
CA VAL A 136 1.48 10.69 -29.23
C VAL A 136 1.67 11.53 -30.50
N THR A 137 1.25 12.78 -30.44
CA THR A 137 1.46 13.79 -31.51
C THR A 137 2.08 15.05 -30.92
N GLY A 138 2.72 15.87 -31.76
CA GLY A 138 3.36 17.11 -31.32
C GLY A 138 4.71 16.94 -30.62
N LEU A 139 5.35 15.77 -30.73
CA LEU A 139 6.75 15.60 -30.35
C LEU A 139 7.64 16.49 -31.23
N ASP A 140 8.75 16.97 -30.67
CA ASP A 140 9.76 17.70 -31.42
C ASP A 140 10.39 16.79 -32.48
N PRO A 141 10.54 17.24 -33.75
CA PRO A 141 11.20 16.45 -34.79
C PRO A 141 12.65 16.08 -34.45
N ALA A 142 13.32 16.79 -33.53
CA ALA A 142 14.65 16.47 -33.05
C ALA A 142 14.67 15.39 -31.95
N THR A 143 13.52 14.93 -31.48
CA THR A 143 13.45 13.85 -30.48
C THR A 143 14.04 12.56 -31.03
N GLU A 144 15.02 12.03 -30.31
CA GLU A 144 15.69 10.78 -30.66
C GLU A 144 14.78 9.55 -30.48
N HIS A 145 15.14 8.48 -31.18
CA HIS A 145 14.53 7.17 -30.96
C HIS A 145 14.82 6.71 -29.51
N TRP A 146 13.78 6.32 -28.76
CA TRP A 146 13.87 5.92 -27.34
C TRP A 146 14.33 7.00 -26.37
N ALA A 147 14.11 8.29 -26.69
CA ALA A 147 14.38 9.36 -25.74
C ALA A 147 13.55 9.20 -24.46
N ASN A 148 14.21 9.30 -23.29
CA ASN A 148 13.54 9.36 -21.99
C ASN A 148 13.12 10.80 -21.70
N LEU A 149 11.81 11.04 -21.64
CA LEU A 149 11.20 12.37 -21.61
C LEU A 149 10.13 12.46 -20.53
N THR A 150 9.96 13.66 -19.99
CA THR A 150 8.72 14.06 -19.34
C THR A 150 7.88 14.84 -20.34
N LEU A 151 6.68 14.34 -20.64
CA LEU A 151 5.74 14.96 -21.56
C LEU A 151 4.54 15.52 -20.79
N ARG A 152 4.14 16.72 -21.17
CA ARG A 152 2.87 17.34 -20.77
C ARG A 152 2.04 17.59 -22.02
N GLY A 153 0.75 17.31 -21.97
CA GLY A 153 -0.12 17.45 -23.13
C GLY A 153 -1.60 17.31 -22.80
N VAL A 154 -2.43 17.42 -23.83
CA VAL A 154 -3.88 17.22 -23.72
C VAL A 154 -4.22 15.78 -24.06
N TRP A 155 -4.93 15.12 -23.14
CA TRP A 155 -5.47 13.78 -23.33
C TRP A 155 -6.70 13.83 -24.23
N ARG A 156 -6.76 12.99 -25.27
CA ARG A 156 -7.93 12.87 -26.14
C ARG A 156 -7.93 11.53 -26.85
N ASP A 157 -9.08 10.84 -26.83
CA ASP A 157 -9.32 9.61 -27.59
C ASP A 157 -8.24 8.52 -27.33
N GLY A 158 -7.78 8.42 -26.08
CA GLY A 158 -6.72 7.45 -25.70
C GLY A 158 -5.29 7.84 -26.11
N GLY A 159 -5.10 9.05 -26.66
CA GLY A 159 -3.81 9.58 -27.09
C GLY A 159 -3.42 10.87 -26.38
N LEU A 160 -2.14 11.23 -26.52
CA LEU A 160 -1.57 12.45 -25.95
C LEU A 160 -1.18 13.43 -27.07
N THR A 161 -1.75 14.64 -27.05
CA THR A 161 -1.27 15.76 -27.87
C THR A 161 -0.30 16.59 -27.05
N VAL A 162 0.99 16.49 -27.34
CA VAL A 162 2.07 17.11 -26.55
C VAL A 162 2.03 18.62 -26.71
N THR A 163 2.09 19.33 -25.58
CA THR A 163 2.19 20.79 -25.50
C THR A 163 3.53 21.23 -24.92
N SER A 164 4.18 20.36 -24.13
CA SER A 164 5.51 20.58 -23.60
C SER A 164 6.26 19.26 -23.46
N GLN A 165 7.56 19.31 -23.71
CA GLN A 165 8.48 18.19 -23.53
C GLN A 165 9.71 18.68 -22.78
N SER A 166 10.27 17.81 -21.95
CA SER A 166 11.55 18.04 -21.28
C SER A 166 12.29 16.72 -21.11
N ALA A 167 13.62 16.79 -20.93
CA ALA A 167 14.38 15.61 -20.57
C ALA A 167 13.83 15.04 -19.26
N ALA A 168 13.64 13.72 -19.21
CA ALA A 168 13.21 13.07 -17.99
C ALA A 168 14.22 13.40 -16.88
N LYS A 169 13.72 13.90 -15.76
CA LYS A 169 14.52 13.89 -14.54
C LYS A 169 14.66 12.43 -14.15
N LEU A 170 15.87 11.89 -14.20
CA LEU A 170 16.16 10.66 -13.49
C LEU A 170 15.76 10.93 -12.05
N SER A 171 14.70 10.28 -11.59
CA SER A 171 14.38 10.32 -10.18
C SER A 171 15.61 9.80 -9.46
N GLU A 172 16.26 10.63 -8.65
CA GLU A 172 17.34 10.19 -7.74
C GLU A 172 16.81 9.21 -6.68
N GLN A 173 15.52 8.85 -6.73
CA GLN A 173 15.02 7.65 -6.10
C GLN A 173 15.83 6.47 -6.62
N ASP A 174 16.81 6.07 -5.83
CA ASP A 174 17.46 4.78 -5.91
C ASP A 174 16.36 3.77 -6.25
N PRO A 175 16.42 3.07 -7.40
CA PRO A 175 15.41 2.09 -7.77
C PRO A 175 15.31 0.94 -6.75
N PHE A 176 16.23 0.90 -5.79
CA PHE A 176 16.22 -0.01 -4.65
C PHE A 176 15.75 0.63 -3.33
N GLY A 177 15.29 1.89 -3.36
CA GLY A 177 15.06 2.74 -2.20
C GLY A 177 16.35 2.95 -1.38
N PRO A 178 16.36 3.82 -0.35
CA PRO A 178 17.30 3.59 0.74
C PRO A 178 17.08 2.13 1.15
N LEU A 179 18.15 1.35 1.33
CA LEU A 179 18.05 -0.02 1.82
C LEU A 179 17.36 0.01 3.19
N GLU A 180 16.02 0.02 3.23
CA GLU A 180 15.17 -0.19 4.40
C GLU A 180 15.38 -1.59 4.98
N ARG A 181 16.31 -2.34 4.40
CA ARG A 181 16.99 -3.51 4.95
C ARG A 181 17.78 -3.20 6.22
N GLY A 182 17.81 -1.98 6.76
CA GLY A 182 18.37 -1.72 8.08
C GLY A 182 17.73 -2.60 9.17
N VAL A 183 18.52 -2.92 10.19
CA VAL A 183 18.04 -3.58 11.41
C VAL A 183 17.62 -2.49 12.40
N PRO A 184 16.32 -2.37 12.75
CA PRO A 184 15.84 -1.27 13.58
C PRO A 184 16.21 -1.40 15.05
N CYS A 185 16.50 -2.63 15.52
CA CYS A 185 16.94 -2.86 16.88
C CYS A 185 18.43 -2.50 17.06
N PRO A 186 18.83 -2.00 18.25
CA PRO A 186 20.25 -1.99 18.61
C PRO A 186 20.82 -3.41 18.60
N ALA A 187 22.14 -3.52 18.46
CA ALA A 187 22.82 -4.80 18.61
C ALA A 187 22.64 -5.33 20.04
N PRO A 188 22.35 -6.62 20.22
CA PRO A 188 22.24 -7.21 21.54
C PRO A 188 23.62 -7.23 22.24
N PRO A 189 23.68 -7.47 23.56
CA PRO A 189 24.94 -7.70 24.25
C PRO A 189 25.74 -8.83 23.58
N GLY A 190 27.00 -8.54 23.25
CA GLY A 190 27.86 -9.46 22.49
C GLY A 190 27.77 -9.31 20.97
N ASP A 191 27.00 -8.34 20.47
CA ASP A 191 26.77 -8.02 19.07
C ASP A 191 25.96 -9.07 18.28
N TRP A 192 25.54 -8.67 17.07
CA TRP A 192 24.95 -9.59 16.10
C TRP A 192 25.97 -10.66 15.70
N GLN A 193 25.56 -11.92 15.70
CA GLN A 193 26.44 -13.05 15.46
C GLN A 193 26.40 -13.49 13.99
N ALA A 194 27.54 -13.94 13.47
CA ALA A 194 27.55 -14.69 12.21
C ALA A 194 27.06 -16.12 12.47
N GLY A 195 26.20 -16.65 11.59
CA GLY A 195 25.71 -18.01 11.74
C GLY A 195 24.70 -18.39 10.66
N PRO A 196 24.34 -19.68 10.57
CA PRO A 196 23.25 -20.12 9.72
C PRO A 196 21.94 -19.48 10.19
N MET A 197 21.11 -19.12 9.23
CA MET A 197 19.76 -18.59 9.47
C MET A 197 18.75 -19.64 9.06
N ASP A 198 18.11 -20.29 10.03
CA ASP A 198 16.94 -21.14 9.82
C ASP A 198 15.70 -20.40 10.33
N GLU A 199 14.93 -19.85 9.40
CA GLU A 199 13.73 -19.06 9.67
C GLU A 199 12.45 -19.92 9.74
N THR A 200 12.55 -21.24 9.56
CA THR A 200 11.38 -22.13 9.39
C THR A 200 10.43 -22.05 10.59
N ALA A 201 10.94 -22.24 11.80
CA ALA A 201 10.13 -22.21 13.03
C ALA A 201 9.53 -20.81 13.30
N VAL A 202 10.22 -19.74 12.89
CA VAL A 202 9.70 -18.37 12.99
C VAL A 202 8.55 -18.18 12.00
N ARG A 203 8.74 -18.53 10.73
CA ARG A 203 7.68 -18.42 9.70
C ARG A 203 6.44 -19.22 10.08
N GLU A 204 6.62 -20.44 10.58
CA GLU A 204 5.51 -21.27 11.04
C GLU A 204 4.73 -20.59 12.17
N TYR A 205 5.41 -20.08 13.19
CA TYR A 205 4.77 -19.34 14.28
C TYR A 205 4.01 -18.10 13.76
N LEU A 206 4.61 -17.30 12.89
CA LEU A 206 3.93 -16.11 12.34
C LEU A 206 2.68 -16.49 11.53
N SER A 207 2.73 -17.59 10.77
CA SER A 207 1.57 -18.07 10.01
C SER A 207 0.41 -18.59 10.87
N GLN A 208 0.69 -19.03 12.11
CA GLN A 208 -0.34 -19.41 13.08
C GLN A 208 -0.98 -18.19 13.76
N HIS A 209 -0.39 -17.01 13.60
CA HIS A 209 -0.82 -15.75 14.20
C HIS A 209 -0.88 -14.60 13.17
N PRO A 210 -1.56 -14.79 12.02
CA PRO A 210 -1.43 -13.88 10.88
C PRO A 210 -1.99 -12.47 11.16
N GLU A 211 -2.90 -12.33 12.12
CA GLU A 211 -3.49 -11.05 12.56
C GLU A 211 -2.60 -10.24 13.51
N GLN A 212 -1.48 -10.82 13.98
CA GLN A 212 -0.61 -10.17 14.99
C GLN A 212 0.65 -9.57 14.41
N PHE A 213 1.13 -10.11 13.28
CA PHE A 213 2.47 -9.82 12.77
C PHE A 213 2.41 -9.27 11.36
N HIS A 214 3.38 -8.43 11.01
CA HIS A 214 3.71 -8.10 9.62
C HIS A 214 4.50 -9.27 9.00
N PRO A 215 4.53 -9.44 7.65
CA PRO A 215 5.38 -10.44 7.02
C PRO A 215 6.85 -10.35 7.47
N LEU A 216 7.45 -11.51 7.71
CA LEU A 216 8.84 -11.62 8.15
C LEU A 216 9.78 -10.89 7.19
N ARG A 217 10.61 -9.99 7.73
CA ARG A 217 11.60 -9.23 6.97
C ARG A 217 13.02 -9.62 7.36
N LEU A 218 13.93 -9.59 6.39
CA LEU A 218 15.37 -9.72 6.62
C LEU A 218 16.01 -8.33 6.74
N GLY A 219 16.59 -8.06 7.90
CA GLY A 219 17.49 -6.94 8.13
C GLY A 219 18.94 -7.34 7.86
N MET A 220 19.71 -6.39 7.35
CA MET A 220 21.13 -6.49 7.04
C MET A 220 21.87 -5.41 7.81
N THR A 221 22.95 -5.79 8.49
CA THR A 221 23.81 -4.86 9.22
C THR A 221 25.28 -5.20 8.97
N PRO A 222 26.20 -4.22 8.90
CA PRO A 222 27.62 -4.50 8.72
C PRO A 222 28.17 -5.38 9.86
N ALA A 223 29.03 -6.35 9.53
CA ALA A 223 29.83 -7.04 10.54
C ALA A 223 30.89 -6.09 11.13
N GLN A 224 31.10 -6.14 12.44
CA GLN A 224 32.07 -5.26 13.11
C GLN A 224 33.54 -5.61 12.81
N THR A 225 33.84 -6.82 12.31
CA THR A 225 35.20 -7.37 12.23
C THR A 225 36.00 -6.98 10.99
N GLY A 226 35.74 -5.80 10.39
CA GLY A 226 36.54 -5.27 9.28
C GLY A 226 36.47 -6.10 7.98
N THR A 227 35.59 -7.09 7.91
CA THR A 227 35.28 -7.82 6.67
C THR A 227 34.00 -7.22 6.07
N PRO A 228 33.92 -7.05 4.73
CA PRO A 228 32.74 -6.51 4.04
C PRO A 228 31.62 -7.58 3.97
N ARG A 229 31.27 -8.17 5.11
CA ARG A 229 30.18 -9.14 5.24
C ARG A 229 29.03 -8.47 5.98
N PHE A 230 27.83 -8.65 5.45
CA PHE A 230 26.61 -8.27 6.14
C PHE A 230 26.14 -9.42 7.01
N LEU A 231 25.70 -9.10 8.21
CA LEU A 231 24.99 -10.01 9.10
C LEU A 231 23.50 -9.91 8.80
N GLN A 232 22.85 -11.07 8.74
CA GLN A 232 21.41 -11.19 8.59
C GLN A 232 20.75 -11.20 9.97
N VAL A 233 19.64 -10.48 10.10
CA VAL A 233 18.81 -10.41 11.30
C VAL A 233 17.36 -10.62 10.90
N LEU A 234 16.67 -11.57 11.51
CA LEU A 234 15.23 -11.71 11.36
C LEU A 234 14.55 -10.53 12.05
N VAL A 235 13.83 -9.71 11.30
CA VAL A 235 13.02 -8.62 11.85
C VAL A 235 11.57 -9.06 11.88
N VAL A 236 11.03 -9.16 13.08
CA VAL A 236 9.63 -9.46 13.34
C VAL A 236 8.94 -8.22 13.87
N GLU A 237 7.95 -7.75 13.14
CA GLU A 237 7.18 -6.56 13.49
C GLU A 237 5.84 -6.99 14.09
N VAL A 238 5.63 -6.65 15.36
CA VAL A 238 4.38 -6.92 16.08
C VAL A 238 3.43 -5.76 15.80
N VAL A 239 2.36 -6.05 15.07
CA VAL A 239 1.34 -5.09 14.66
C VAL A 239 0.26 -4.99 15.73
N ASN A 240 -0.26 -6.15 16.17
CA ASN A 240 -1.29 -6.28 17.19
C ASN A 240 -0.84 -7.26 18.29
N GLY A 241 -1.25 -7.02 19.54
CA GLY A 241 -0.97 -7.90 20.69
C GLY A 241 0.17 -7.42 21.60
N ASP A 242 0.68 -8.31 22.47
CA ASP A 242 1.77 -8.00 23.41
C ASP A 242 3.14 -8.31 22.79
N PRO A 243 3.94 -7.29 22.45
CA PRO A 243 5.25 -7.49 21.83
C PRO A 243 6.26 -8.15 22.77
N ARG A 244 6.07 -8.09 24.10
CA ARG A 244 6.93 -8.79 25.07
C ARG A 244 6.65 -10.27 25.07
N ALA A 245 5.37 -10.68 25.06
CA ALA A 245 4.98 -12.07 24.91
C ALA A 245 5.51 -12.65 23.59
N ALA A 246 5.26 -11.96 22.48
CA ALA A 246 5.76 -12.38 21.17
C ALA A 246 7.29 -12.54 21.16
N ARG A 247 8.05 -11.57 21.69
CA ARG A 247 9.52 -11.65 21.77
C ARG A 247 9.98 -12.89 22.56
N ARG A 248 9.37 -13.18 23.73
CA ARG A 248 9.72 -14.37 24.53
C ARG A 248 9.47 -15.66 23.77
N GLU A 249 8.32 -15.76 23.12
CA GLU A 249 7.92 -16.95 22.37
C GLU A 249 8.80 -17.20 21.14
N LEU A 250 9.12 -16.14 20.39
CA LEU A 250 10.02 -16.22 19.25
C LEU A 250 11.45 -16.58 19.67
N ARG A 251 11.96 -16.00 20.77
CA ARG A 251 13.29 -16.33 21.31
C ARG A 251 13.40 -17.77 21.80
N ALA A 252 12.31 -18.37 22.28
CA ALA A 252 12.27 -19.79 22.63
C ALA A 252 12.38 -20.71 21.40
N ARG A 253 12.06 -20.21 20.20
CA ARG A 253 12.04 -20.97 18.94
C ARG A 253 13.25 -20.70 18.05
N TYR A 254 13.87 -19.54 18.20
CA TYR A 254 14.96 -19.09 17.32
C TYR A 254 16.11 -18.48 18.12
N THR A 255 17.27 -19.12 18.00
CA THR A 255 18.49 -18.77 18.73
C THR A 255 19.40 -17.79 17.97
N GLY A 256 19.08 -17.49 16.71
CA GLY A 256 19.87 -16.58 15.88
C GLY A 256 19.60 -15.10 16.15
N ASN A 257 20.07 -14.26 15.23
CA ASN A 257 19.86 -12.82 15.29
C ASN A 257 18.38 -12.49 15.03
N LEU A 258 17.67 -12.07 16.08
CA LEU A 258 16.26 -11.69 16.03
C LEU A 258 16.09 -10.27 16.56
N CYS A 259 15.36 -9.46 15.81
CA CYS A 259 14.92 -8.12 16.18
C CYS A 259 13.39 -8.13 16.21
N THR A 260 12.80 -7.92 17.39
CA THR A 260 11.34 -7.81 17.55
C THR A 260 10.98 -6.38 17.88
N VAL A 261 10.19 -5.74 17.02
CA VAL A 261 9.77 -4.33 17.12
C VAL A 261 8.26 -4.19 17.18
N VAL A 262 7.79 -3.03 17.59
CA VAL A 262 6.36 -2.68 17.60
C VAL A 262 6.09 -1.84 16.35
N ALA A 263 5.10 -2.20 15.57
CA ALA A 263 4.81 -1.52 14.30
C ALA A 263 3.30 -1.30 14.15
N PRO A 264 2.72 -0.44 15.01
CA PRO A 264 1.29 -0.22 15.01
C PRO A 264 0.87 0.49 13.72
N GLY A 265 -0.26 0.08 13.14
CA GLY A 265 -0.78 0.67 11.90
C GLY A 265 -0.12 0.16 10.61
N ARG A 266 0.86 -0.75 10.70
CA ARG A 266 1.28 -1.56 9.56
C ARG A 266 0.22 -2.63 9.25
N SER A 267 0.26 -3.16 8.05
CA SER A 267 -0.54 -4.33 7.69
C SER A 267 -0.08 -5.59 8.40
N THR A 268 -1.05 -6.43 8.75
CA THR A 268 -0.78 -7.79 9.24
C THR A 268 -0.55 -8.76 8.08
N ILE A 269 -0.09 -9.98 8.34
CA ILE A 269 -0.02 -11.05 7.34
C ILE A 269 -1.42 -11.35 6.78
N ALA A 270 -2.45 -11.33 7.64
CA ALA A 270 -3.83 -11.53 7.21
C ALA A 270 -4.31 -10.41 6.25
N ASP A 271 -3.93 -9.15 6.50
CA ASP A 271 -4.24 -8.04 5.60
C ASP A 271 -3.54 -8.19 4.24
N GLN A 272 -2.29 -8.68 4.24
CA GLN A 272 -1.53 -8.96 3.02
C GLN A 272 -2.14 -10.09 2.19
N GLU A 273 -2.64 -11.13 2.84
CA GLU A 273 -3.38 -12.22 2.18
C GLU A 273 -4.70 -11.72 1.60
N ARG A 274 -5.46 -10.89 2.33
CA ARG A 274 -6.68 -10.25 1.82
C ARG A 274 -6.39 -9.37 0.61
N ALA A 275 -5.33 -8.57 0.66
CA ALA A 275 -4.90 -7.73 -0.45
C ALA A 275 -4.44 -8.55 -1.66
N ARG A 276 -3.75 -9.68 -1.43
CA ARG A 276 -3.39 -10.62 -2.51
C ARG A 276 -4.64 -11.21 -3.16
N GLN A 277 -5.62 -11.61 -2.37
CA GLN A 277 -6.88 -12.11 -2.90
C GLN A 277 -7.58 -11.04 -3.75
N VAL A 278 -7.65 -9.79 -3.29
CA VAL A 278 -8.17 -8.67 -4.11
C VAL A 278 -7.37 -8.51 -5.40
N SER A 279 -6.04 -8.60 -5.33
CA SER A 279 -5.17 -8.51 -6.51
C SER A 279 -5.46 -9.63 -7.52
N ASP A 280 -5.72 -10.86 -7.05
CA ASP A 280 -6.05 -12.01 -7.89
C ASP A 280 -7.48 -11.95 -8.45
N ASP A 281 -8.46 -11.62 -7.63
CA ASP A 281 -9.88 -11.64 -8.00
C ASP A 281 -10.29 -10.42 -8.82
N VAL A 282 -9.66 -9.25 -8.58
CA VAL A 282 -10.04 -7.97 -9.22
C VAL A 282 -9.00 -7.50 -10.23
N LEU A 283 -7.72 -7.43 -9.85
CA LEU A 283 -6.70 -6.83 -10.72
C LEU A 283 -6.25 -7.76 -11.84
N ALA A 284 -6.17 -9.07 -11.61
CA ALA A 284 -5.74 -10.02 -12.65
C ALA A 284 -6.65 -9.97 -13.89
N PRO A 285 -7.99 -10.04 -13.77
CA PRO A 285 -8.88 -9.92 -14.92
C PRO A 285 -8.77 -8.57 -15.64
N LEU A 286 -8.48 -7.48 -14.91
CA LEU A 286 -8.27 -6.17 -15.52
C LEU A 286 -6.99 -6.16 -16.36
N MET A 287 -5.90 -6.76 -15.87
CA MET A 287 -4.63 -6.86 -16.61
C MET A 287 -4.75 -7.72 -17.87
N GLU A 288 -5.63 -8.71 -17.88
CA GLU A 288 -5.90 -9.54 -19.07
C GLU A 288 -6.67 -8.78 -20.16
N ASP A 289 -7.36 -7.69 -19.81
CA ASP A 289 -8.06 -6.80 -20.73
C ASP A 289 -7.18 -5.57 -21.07
N PRO A 290 -6.55 -5.52 -22.27
CA PRO A 290 -5.68 -4.42 -22.64
C PRO A 290 -6.38 -3.05 -22.66
N ALA A 291 -7.72 -3.02 -22.77
CA ALA A 291 -8.48 -1.78 -22.75
C ALA A 291 -8.50 -1.10 -21.37
N THR A 292 -8.15 -1.81 -20.30
CA THR A 292 -8.03 -1.21 -18.96
C THR A 292 -6.73 -0.44 -18.80
N GLY A 293 -5.70 -0.79 -19.58
CA GLY A 293 -4.36 -0.23 -19.44
C GLY A 293 -3.66 -0.55 -18.11
N VAL A 294 -4.17 -1.49 -17.29
CA VAL A 294 -3.49 -1.98 -16.09
C VAL A 294 -2.37 -2.93 -16.51
N TYR A 295 -1.15 -2.71 -16.02
CA TYR A 295 0.03 -3.42 -16.53
C TYR A 295 0.96 -3.98 -15.45
N LEU A 296 0.81 -3.54 -14.21
CA LEU A 296 1.52 -4.09 -13.07
C LEU A 296 0.53 -4.26 -11.92
N ARG A 297 0.72 -5.33 -11.16
CA ARG A 297 0.08 -5.53 -9.88
C ARG A 297 1.10 -6.05 -8.87
N GLU A 298 1.01 -5.55 -7.66
CA GLU A 298 1.78 -6.03 -6.52
C GLU A 298 0.95 -5.90 -5.24
N VAL A 299 1.50 -6.35 -4.11
CA VAL A 299 0.90 -6.16 -2.80
C VAL A 299 1.92 -5.46 -1.93
N GLU A 300 1.52 -4.31 -1.40
CA GLU A 300 2.37 -3.47 -0.55
C GLU A 300 1.57 -3.05 0.68
N ASP A 301 2.15 -3.28 1.86
CA ASP A 301 1.56 -2.92 3.16
C ASP A 301 0.03 -3.17 3.30
N GLY A 302 -0.43 -4.37 2.91
CA GLY A 302 -1.82 -4.81 3.06
C GLY A 302 -2.77 -4.19 2.04
N ARG A 303 -2.23 -3.65 0.94
CA ARG A 303 -2.99 -3.08 -0.16
C ARG A 303 -2.56 -3.68 -1.48
N ALA A 304 -3.51 -3.87 -2.38
CA ALA A 304 -3.25 -4.29 -3.75
C ALA A 304 -2.84 -3.04 -4.53
N ILE A 305 -1.60 -2.99 -5.00
CA ILE A 305 -1.13 -1.88 -5.82
C ILE A 305 -1.32 -2.25 -7.27
N ALA A 306 -1.84 -1.31 -8.06
CA ALA A 306 -1.99 -1.47 -9.51
C ALA A 306 -1.33 -0.29 -10.23
N GLU A 307 -0.45 -0.55 -11.19
CA GLU A 307 -0.02 0.49 -12.12
C GLU A 307 -0.84 0.41 -13.40
N ALA A 308 -1.30 1.57 -13.85
CA ALA A 308 -2.11 1.69 -15.06
C ALA A 308 -1.60 2.83 -15.95
N VAL A 309 -1.90 2.77 -17.25
CA VAL A 309 -1.53 3.84 -18.19
C VAL A 309 -2.17 5.16 -17.77
N ALA A 310 -3.48 5.14 -17.49
CA ALA A 310 -4.25 6.27 -16.97
C ALA A 310 -5.46 5.74 -16.18
N LEU A 311 -5.96 6.52 -15.22
CA LEU A 311 -7.25 6.24 -14.59
C LEU A 311 -8.36 6.86 -15.44
N THR A 312 -8.90 6.10 -16.41
CA THR A 312 -10.02 6.55 -17.23
C THR A 312 -11.37 6.40 -16.50
N PRO A 313 -12.46 7.02 -16.96
CA PRO A 313 -13.78 6.85 -16.37
C PRO A 313 -14.26 5.39 -16.38
N GLU A 314 -13.94 4.63 -17.41
CA GLU A 314 -14.30 3.22 -17.56
C GLU A 314 -13.55 2.36 -16.55
N LEU A 315 -12.24 2.56 -16.39
CA LEU A 315 -11.45 1.87 -15.38
C LEU A 315 -11.93 2.24 -13.96
N ALA A 316 -12.20 3.52 -13.72
CA ALA A 316 -12.75 3.98 -12.44
C ALA A 316 -14.10 3.32 -12.13
N ALA A 317 -14.98 3.17 -13.11
CA ALA A 317 -16.26 2.49 -12.95
C ALA A 317 -16.09 0.98 -12.66
N LYS A 318 -15.18 0.29 -13.37
CA LYS A 318 -14.85 -1.12 -13.10
C LYS A 318 -14.31 -1.31 -11.68
N LEU A 319 -13.39 -0.45 -11.24
CA LEU A 319 -12.84 -0.49 -9.88
C LEU A 319 -13.90 -0.17 -8.83
N ALA A 320 -14.75 0.84 -9.04
CA ALA A 320 -15.83 1.16 -8.12
C ALA A 320 -16.83 0.01 -7.96
N ALA A 321 -17.14 -0.71 -9.05
CA ALA A 321 -18.02 -1.88 -9.02
C ALA A 321 -17.42 -3.07 -8.23
N SER A 322 -16.10 -3.17 -8.16
CA SER A 322 -15.43 -4.20 -7.35
C SER A 322 -15.55 -3.97 -5.84
N GLY A 323 -15.90 -2.75 -5.41
CA GLY A 323 -16.08 -2.39 -4.01
C GLY A 323 -14.81 -2.41 -3.17
N SER A 324 -13.63 -2.58 -3.78
CA SER A 324 -12.37 -2.74 -3.06
C SER A 324 -11.67 -1.41 -2.81
N ASP A 325 -11.75 -0.92 -1.58
CA ASP A 325 -10.94 0.19 -1.04
C ASP A 325 -9.47 -0.20 -0.79
N LEU A 326 -9.17 -1.50 -0.88
CA LEU A 326 -7.84 -2.07 -0.73
C LEU A 326 -6.96 -1.89 -1.96
N ILE A 327 -7.51 -1.40 -3.09
CA ILE A 327 -6.73 -1.11 -4.29
C ILE A 327 -6.16 0.31 -4.23
N ASP A 328 -4.84 0.41 -4.34
CA ASP A 328 -4.13 1.65 -4.59
C ASP A 328 -3.70 1.71 -6.06
N LEU A 329 -4.38 2.54 -6.84
CA LEU A 329 -4.09 2.69 -8.27
C LEU A 329 -3.11 3.83 -8.48
N ARG A 330 -1.99 3.52 -9.13
CA ARG A 330 -0.91 4.44 -9.49
C ARG A 330 -0.91 4.63 -11.02
N PRO A 331 -1.71 5.57 -11.56
CA PRO A 331 -1.67 5.83 -12.99
C PRO A 331 -0.35 6.52 -13.37
N TRP A 332 0.20 6.10 -14.50
CA TRP A 332 1.40 6.68 -15.08
C TRP A 332 1.14 8.08 -15.64
N LEU A 333 0.06 8.25 -16.41
CA LEU A 333 -0.45 9.56 -16.84
C LEU A 333 -1.31 10.14 -15.74
N THR A 334 -0.85 11.25 -15.18
CA THR A 334 -1.54 11.96 -14.10
C THR A 334 -2.09 13.28 -14.59
N ARG A 335 -3.27 13.66 -14.11
CA ARG A 335 -3.87 14.96 -14.40
C ARG A 335 -3.08 16.05 -13.71
N VAL A 336 -2.84 17.15 -14.43
CA VAL A 336 -2.21 18.35 -13.90
C VAL A 336 -3.15 19.54 -14.01
N PRO A 337 -3.14 20.46 -13.03
CA PRO A 337 -4.02 21.62 -13.00
C PRO A 337 -3.75 22.65 -14.11
#